data_AF-A0A538LTX6-F1
#
_entry.id   AF-A0A538LTX6-F1
#
_cell.length_a   1.000
_cell.length_b   1.000
_cell.length_c   1.000
_cell.angle_alpha   90.00
_cell.angle_beta   90.00
_cell.angle_gamma   90.00
#
_symmetry.space_group_name_H-M   'P 1'
#
loop_
_entity.id
_entity.type
_entity.pdbx_description
1 polymer ?
#
loop_
_entity_poly.entity_id
_entity_poly.type
_entity_poly.pdbx_seq_one_letter_code
_entity_poly.pdbx_strand_id
1 'polypeptide(L)'
;MDIINLGAADGLPPVNWANVVEKLDAGSPPAPDAHNARTTWLSTVNEDGSPHVTAVGALWLDGSFWFQTGSGTRKSRNVARDRRCSIAVSIRDADVVVEGEAARVTDRATLARVAKAWADQGWPTEPDESGSGITAPFNAPSQGPPPWNVYRIEPNSATVVLGTEPGGLTRFRF
;
A
#
# COMPACT_ATOMS: atom_id res chain seq x y z
N MET A 1 -15.64 -8.03 -9.39
CA MET A 1 -14.51 -7.34 -10.06
C MET A 1 -14.87 -7.05 -11.50
N ASP A 2 -14.88 -5.78 -11.88
CA ASP A 2 -15.01 -5.28 -13.25
C ASP A 2 -13.62 -5.01 -13.84
N ILE A 3 -13.41 -5.34 -15.13
CA ILE A 3 -12.12 -5.28 -15.83
C ILE A 3 -12.23 -4.30 -17.00
N ILE A 4 -11.51 -3.19 -16.90
CA ILE A 4 -11.47 -2.14 -17.91
C ILE A 4 -10.11 -2.19 -18.59
N ASN A 5 -10.06 -2.75 -19.81
CA ASN A 5 -8.84 -2.79 -20.61
C ASN A 5 -8.57 -1.41 -21.23
N LEU A 6 -7.63 -0.67 -20.67
CA LEU A 6 -7.26 0.65 -21.15
C LEU A 6 -6.28 0.58 -22.33
N GLY A 7 -5.58 -0.54 -22.51
CA GLY A 7 -4.72 -0.81 -23.66
C GLY A 7 -5.45 -1.38 -24.88
N ALA A 8 -6.78 -1.46 -24.84
CA ALA A 8 -7.57 -2.06 -25.92
C ALA A 8 -7.41 -1.35 -27.27
N ALA A 9 -7.24 -0.01 -27.25
CA ALA A 9 -7.02 0.78 -28.47
C ALA A 9 -5.70 0.42 -29.18
N ASP A 10 -4.73 -0.10 -28.43
CA ASP A 10 -3.42 -0.56 -28.92
C ASP A 10 -3.42 -2.07 -29.25
N GLY A 11 -4.57 -2.75 -29.14
CA GLY A 11 -4.70 -4.19 -29.39
C GLY A 11 -4.11 -5.08 -28.29
N LEU A 12 -3.76 -4.52 -27.12
CA LEU A 12 -3.21 -5.27 -26.00
C LEU A 12 -4.31 -5.99 -25.21
N PRO A 13 -4.07 -7.22 -24.71
CA PRO A 13 -5.02 -7.91 -23.84
C PRO A 13 -5.08 -7.24 -22.46
N PRO A 14 -6.16 -7.44 -21.69
CA PRO A 14 -6.21 -7.00 -20.31
C PRO A 14 -5.13 -7.71 -19.47
N VAL A 15 -4.56 -7.00 -18.52
CA VAL A 15 -3.63 -7.56 -17.54
C VAL A 15 -4.34 -8.63 -16.71
N ASN A 16 -3.66 -9.74 -16.41
CA ASN A 16 -4.18 -10.76 -15.51
C ASN A 16 -3.91 -10.35 -14.05
N TRP A 17 -4.98 -10.04 -13.30
CA TRP A 17 -4.89 -9.63 -11.90
C TRP A 17 -4.24 -10.69 -11.00
N ALA A 18 -4.51 -11.98 -11.21
CA ALA A 18 -3.95 -13.05 -10.39
C ALA A 18 -2.41 -13.06 -10.46
N ASN A 19 -1.85 -12.90 -11.67
CA ASN A 19 -0.40 -12.82 -11.88
C ASN A 19 0.23 -11.56 -11.23
N VAL A 20 -0.55 -10.52 -10.96
CA VAL A 20 -0.10 -9.32 -10.23
C VAL A 20 -0.10 -9.61 -8.73
N VAL A 21 -1.17 -10.24 -8.22
CA VAL A 21 -1.29 -10.65 -6.82
C VAL A 21 -0.17 -11.62 -6.43
N GLU A 22 0.13 -12.62 -7.27
CA GLU A 22 1.24 -13.55 -7.01
C GLU A 22 2.59 -12.83 -6.82
N LYS A 23 2.85 -11.78 -7.60
CA LYS A 23 4.07 -10.98 -7.48
C LYS A 23 4.07 -10.11 -6.23
N LEU A 24 2.91 -9.57 -5.84
CA LEU A 24 2.72 -8.82 -4.60
C LEU A 24 2.94 -9.72 -3.38
N ASP A 25 2.35 -10.92 -3.38
CA ASP A 25 2.50 -11.94 -2.33
C ASP A 25 3.97 -12.39 -2.20
N ALA A 26 4.66 -12.58 -3.33
CA ALA A 26 6.09 -12.91 -3.35
C ALA A 26 7.00 -11.73 -2.97
N GLY A 27 6.46 -10.51 -2.77
CA GLY A 27 7.24 -9.31 -2.53
C GLY A 27 8.22 -8.98 -3.65
N SER A 28 7.93 -9.39 -4.88
CA SER A 28 8.87 -9.34 -6.02
C SER A 28 9.30 -7.91 -6.33
N PRO A 29 10.57 -7.53 -6.12
CA PRO A 29 11.06 -6.21 -6.49
C PRO A 29 11.14 -6.07 -8.02
N PRO A 30 11.21 -4.83 -8.53
CA PRO A 30 11.63 -4.58 -9.91
C PRO A 30 12.95 -5.30 -10.25
N ALA A 31 13.21 -5.49 -11.54
CA ALA A 31 14.47 -6.08 -11.99
C ALA A 31 15.67 -5.23 -11.50
N PRO A 32 16.84 -5.84 -11.23
CA PRO A 32 18.00 -5.11 -10.72
C PRO A 32 18.48 -3.95 -11.60
N ASP A 33 18.25 -4.04 -12.91
CA ASP A 33 18.57 -3.05 -13.94
C ASP A 33 17.37 -2.17 -14.32
N ALA A 34 16.23 -2.32 -13.63
CA ALA A 34 15.08 -1.47 -13.84
C ALA A 34 15.39 -0.03 -13.37
N HIS A 35 14.77 0.94 -14.04
CA HIS A 35 14.92 2.36 -13.71
C HIS A 35 14.32 2.74 -12.34
N ASN A 36 13.47 1.87 -11.78
CA ASN A 36 12.71 2.08 -10.55
C ASN A 36 13.15 1.11 -9.44
N ALA A 37 13.19 1.62 -8.21
CA ALA A 37 13.37 0.80 -7.00
C ALA A 37 12.02 0.42 -6.39
N ARG A 38 11.96 -0.67 -5.61
CA ARG A 38 10.75 -1.05 -4.87
C ARG A 38 10.47 -0.06 -3.74
N THR A 39 9.70 0.98 -4.04
CA THR A 39 9.21 1.96 -3.07
C THR A 39 7.70 1.97 -3.09
N THR A 40 7.08 2.00 -1.90
CA THR A 40 5.63 2.19 -1.79
C THR A 40 5.31 3.64 -1.45
N TRP A 41 4.52 4.28 -2.30
CA TRP A 41 4.11 5.67 -2.19
C TRP A 41 2.65 5.76 -1.78
N LEU A 42 2.35 6.49 -0.71
CA LEU A 42 0.99 6.78 -0.25
C LEU A 42 0.63 8.22 -0.60
N SER A 43 -0.50 8.42 -1.26
CA SER A 43 -1.15 9.70 -1.45
C SER A 43 -2.36 9.83 -0.53
N THR A 44 -2.49 10.99 0.12
CA THR A 44 -3.62 11.37 0.98
C THR A 44 -4.05 12.78 0.63
N VAL A 45 -5.27 13.17 1.01
CA VAL A 45 -5.80 14.52 0.70
C VAL A 45 -5.50 15.47 1.86
N ASN A 46 -4.89 16.63 1.63
CA ASN A 46 -4.73 17.70 2.62
C ASN A 46 -6.05 18.43 2.89
N GLU A 47 -6.11 19.22 3.95
CA GLU A 47 -7.31 19.99 4.32
C GLU A 47 -7.74 20.99 3.25
N ASP A 48 -6.78 21.58 2.53
CA ASP A 48 -7.01 22.47 1.39
C ASP A 48 -7.37 21.73 0.08
N GLY A 49 -7.51 20.41 0.13
CA GLY A 49 -7.79 19.55 -1.03
C GLY A 49 -6.55 19.17 -1.86
N SER A 50 -5.36 19.71 -1.57
CA SER A 50 -4.14 19.35 -2.30
C SER A 50 -3.68 17.91 -1.99
N PRO A 51 -3.04 17.20 -2.93
CA PRO A 51 -2.49 15.88 -2.66
C PRO A 51 -1.25 15.98 -1.75
N HIS A 52 -1.10 15.01 -0.84
CA HIS A 52 0.09 14.80 -0.04
C HIS A 52 0.63 13.40 -0.28
N VAL A 53 1.79 13.33 -0.94
CA VAL A 53 2.45 12.08 -1.34
C VAL A 53 3.71 11.85 -0.50
N THR A 54 3.93 10.61 -0.08
CA THR A 54 5.04 10.26 0.81
C THR A 54 5.32 8.75 0.78
N ALA A 55 6.57 8.36 0.98
CA ALA A 55 6.94 6.96 1.10
C ALA A 55 6.42 6.36 2.42
N VAL A 56 6.06 5.07 2.38
CA VAL A 56 5.63 4.30 3.56
C VAL A 56 6.22 2.89 3.52
N GLY A 57 6.56 2.36 4.69
CA GLY A 57 6.85 0.92 4.87
C GLY A 57 5.55 0.12 4.86
N ALA A 58 4.94 0.00 3.69
CA ALA A 58 3.68 -0.71 3.53
C ALA A 58 3.87 -2.23 3.51
N LEU A 59 2.82 -2.94 3.89
CA LEU A 59 2.73 -4.39 3.86
C LEU A 59 1.60 -4.80 2.90
N TRP A 60 1.85 -5.76 2.03
CA TRP A 60 0.79 -6.46 1.31
C TRP A 60 0.38 -7.71 2.11
N LEU A 61 -0.88 -7.78 2.53
CA LEU A 61 -1.42 -8.87 3.34
C LEU A 61 -2.94 -8.98 3.14
N ASP A 62 -3.43 -10.22 2.97
CA ASP A 62 -4.84 -10.55 2.70
C ASP A 62 -5.44 -9.76 1.53
N GLY A 63 -4.70 -9.67 0.43
CA GLY A 63 -5.16 -9.01 -0.79
C GLY A 63 -5.29 -7.49 -0.67
N SER A 64 -4.65 -6.85 0.31
CA SER A 64 -4.64 -5.40 0.43
C SER A 64 -3.34 -4.85 1.01
N PHE A 65 -3.14 -3.55 0.81
CA PHE A 65 -2.05 -2.81 1.42
C PHE A 65 -2.40 -2.33 2.82
N TRP A 66 -1.43 -2.45 3.72
CA TRP A 66 -1.46 -1.93 5.07
C TRP A 66 -0.33 -0.93 5.23
N PHE A 67 -0.56 0.11 5.99
CA PHE A 67 0.50 1.04 6.38
C PHE A 67 0.36 1.41 7.84
N GLN A 68 1.46 1.88 8.41
CA GLN A 68 1.48 2.49 9.72
C GLN A 68 1.92 3.94 9.65
N THR A 69 1.58 4.70 10.67
CA THR A 69 2.12 6.04 10.84
C THR A 69 1.98 6.57 12.26
N GLY A 70 2.77 7.56 12.66
CA GLY A 70 2.50 8.30 13.90
C GLY A 70 1.23 9.13 13.89
N SER A 71 0.60 9.28 15.05
CA SER A 71 -0.59 10.12 15.25
C SER A 71 -0.36 11.60 14.88
N GLY A 72 0.87 12.09 15.09
CA GLY A 72 1.27 13.47 14.78
C GLY A 72 1.60 13.74 13.31
N THR A 73 1.55 12.75 12.42
CA THR A 73 1.95 12.94 11.01
C THR A 73 0.85 13.60 10.18
N ARG A 74 1.25 14.23 9.07
CA ARG A 74 0.30 14.79 8.08
C ARG A 74 -0.63 13.71 7.53
N LYS A 75 -0.08 12.56 7.13
CA LYS A 75 -0.85 11.43 6.58
C LYS A 75 -1.88 10.91 7.60
N SER A 76 -1.54 10.83 8.90
CA SER A 76 -2.50 10.41 9.93
C SER A 76 -3.64 11.42 10.09
N ARG A 77 -3.35 12.72 10.13
CA ARG A 77 -4.40 13.76 10.20
C ARG A 77 -5.28 13.75 8.94
N ASN A 78 -4.67 13.54 7.78
CA ASN A 78 -5.41 13.48 6.51
C ASN A 78 -6.40 12.32 6.52
N VAL A 79 -5.96 11.08 6.79
CA VAL A 79 -6.85 9.90 6.73
C VAL A 79 -7.89 9.86 7.85
N ALA A 80 -7.66 10.54 8.97
CA ALA A 80 -8.66 10.71 10.01
C ALA A 80 -9.80 11.65 9.58
N ARG A 81 -9.50 12.65 8.73
CA ARG A 81 -10.48 13.63 8.21
C ARG A 81 -11.15 13.14 6.93
N ASP A 82 -10.36 12.62 6.00
CA ASP A 82 -10.77 12.12 4.69
C ASP A 82 -10.03 10.83 4.40
N ARG A 83 -10.75 9.71 4.41
CA ARG A 83 -10.16 8.37 4.29
C ARG A 83 -9.65 8.07 2.89
N ARG A 84 -10.01 8.85 1.87
CA ARG A 84 -9.61 8.59 0.48
C ARG A 84 -8.09 8.66 0.33
N CYS A 85 -7.52 7.62 -0.24
CA CYS A 85 -6.08 7.52 -0.48
C CYS A 85 -5.80 6.70 -1.74
N SER A 86 -4.57 6.82 -2.22
CA SER A 86 -4.01 5.90 -3.20
C SER A 86 -2.64 5.42 -2.76
N ILE A 87 -2.31 4.18 -3.10
CA ILE A 87 -1.01 3.59 -2.83
C ILE A 87 -0.42 3.03 -4.12
N ALA A 88 0.83 3.37 -4.40
CA ALA A 88 1.53 2.97 -5.61
C ALA A 88 2.80 2.20 -5.25
N VAL A 89 3.08 1.13 -5.98
CA VAL A 89 4.32 0.35 -5.86
C VAL A 89 4.74 -0.19 -7.21
N SER A 90 6.05 -0.16 -7.46
CA SER A 90 6.67 -0.90 -8.55
C SER A 90 7.06 -2.30 -8.08
N ILE A 91 6.66 -3.30 -8.83
CA ILE A 91 7.02 -4.71 -8.64
C ILE A 91 7.70 -5.23 -9.90
N ARG A 92 8.10 -6.50 -9.90
CA ARG A 92 8.65 -7.12 -11.11
C ARG A 92 7.66 -7.00 -12.28
N ASP A 93 8.13 -6.43 -13.38
CA ASP A 93 7.43 -6.26 -14.66
C ASP A 93 6.16 -5.39 -14.62
N ALA A 94 5.82 -4.75 -13.50
CA ALA A 94 4.58 -3.97 -13.39
C ALA A 94 4.65 -2.83 -12.38
N ASP A 95 3.91 -1.76 -12.68
CA ASP A 95 3.56 -0.71 -11.73
C ASP A 95 2.09 -0.87 -11.33
N VAL A 96 1.84 -0.84 -10.01
CA VAL A 96 0.51 -1.08 -9.43
C VAL A 96 0.10 0.15 -8.62
N VAL A 97 -1.07 0.70 -8.93
CA VAL A 97 -1.72 1.77 -8.16
C VAL A 97 -3.05 1.27 -7.64
N VAL A 98 -3.25 1.28 -6.34
CA VAL A 98 -4.52 0.94 -5.69
C VAL A 98 -5.14 2.22 -5.12
N GLU A 99 -6.40 2.47 -5.44
CA GLU A 99 -7.19 3.58 -4.91
C GLU A 99 -8.27 3.03 -3.99
N GLY A 100 -8.50 3.69 -2.86
CA GLY A 100 -9.43 3.20 -1.84
C GLY A 100 -9.53 4.10 -0.62
N GLU A 101 -9.98 3.51 0.49
CA GLU A 101 -10.13 4.20 1.77
C GLU A 101 -9.20 3.60 2.84
N ALA A 102 -8.50 4.45 3.58
CA ALA A 102 -7.71 4.02 4.73
C ALA A 102 -8.63 3.77 5.93
N ALA A 103 -8.85 2.48 6.26
CA ALA A 103 -9.58 2.05 7.43
C ALA A 103 -8.65 1.97 8.64
N ARG A 104 -8.98 2.68 9.71
CA ARG A 104 -8.25 2.62 10.98
C ARG A 104 -8.44 1.24 11.63
N VAL A 105 -7.35 0.57 11.99
CA VAL A 105 -7.41 -0.73 12.67
C VAL A 105 -7.04 -0.56 14.14
N THR A 106 -7.93 -1.02 15.02
CA THR A 106 -7.75 -1.01 16.48
C THR A 106 -8.05 -2.37 17.13
N ASP A 107 -8.50 -3.36 16.35
CA ASP A 107 -8.73 -4.71 16.85
C ASP A 107 -7.39 -5.37 17.23
N ARG A 108 -7.29 -5.86 18.46
CA ARG A 108 -6.03 -6.40 19.02
C ARG A 108 -5.55 -7.64 18.27
N ALA A 109 -6.45 -8.53 17.88
CA ALA A 109 -6.09 -9.75 17.16
C ALA A 109 -5.52 -9.42 15.77
N THR A 110 -6.16 -8.48 15.08
CA THR A 110 -5.68 -7.96 13.79
C THR A 110 -4.35 -7.24 13.94
N LEU A 111 -4.20 -6.37 14.94
CA LEU A 111 -2.92 -5.68 15.20
C LEU A 111 -1.78 -6.66 15.48
N ALA A 112 -2.01 -7.71 16.28
CA ALA A 112 -1.02 -8.77 16.53
C ALA A 112 -0.60 -9.50 15.25
N ARG A 113 -1.56 -9.85 14.40
CA ARG A 113 -1.29 -10.53 13.14
C ARG A 113 -0.52 -9.67 12.15
N VAL A 114 -0.90 -8.40 12.01
CA VAL A 114 -0.25 -7.46 11.09
C VAL A 114 1.15 -7.07 11.61
N ALA A 115 1.32 -6.85 12.92
CA ALA A 115 2.62 -6.64 13.53
C ALA A 115 3.55 -7.83 13.33
N LYS A 116 3.05 -9.07 13.50
CA LYS A 116 3.82 -10.27 13.17
C LYS A 116 4.25 -10.29 11.69
N ALA A 117 3.36 -9.92 10.77
CA ALA A 117 3.70 -9.92 9.35
C ALA A 117 4.80 -8.90 8.98
N TRP A 118 4.82 -7.71 9.61
CA TRP A 118 5.95 -6.79 9.48
C TRP A 118 7.23 -7.33 10.12
N ALA A 119 7.13 -7.99 11.28
CA ALA A 119 8.25 -8.64 11.96
C ALA A 119 8.89 -9.74 11.11
N ASP A 120 8.08 -10.55 10.43
CA ASP A 120 8.55 -11.59 9.51
C ASP A 120 9.26 -11.00 8.27
N GLN A 121 9.02 -9.71 7.95
CA GLN A 121 9.76 -8.96 6.92
C GLN A 121 11.00 -8.23 7.45
N GLY A 122 11.35 -8.45 8.72
CA GLY A 122 12.59 -7.95 9.33
C GLY A 122 12.46 -6.61 10.06
N TRP A 123 11.27 -6.02 10.15
CA TRP A 123 11.04 -4.85 11.02
C TRP A 123 10.42 -5.32 12.34
N PRO A 124 11.15 -5.35 13.48
CA PRO A 124 10.74 -6.01 14.73
C PRO A 124 9.59 -5.29 15.44
N THR A 125 8.40 -5.35 14.84
CA THR A 125 7.17 -4.75 15.33
C THR A 125 6.37 -5.70 16.19
N GLU A 126 5.71 -5.12 17.17
CA GLU A 126 4.83 -5.81 18.11
C GLU A 126 3.60 -4.95 18.41
N PRO A 127 2.48 -5.55 18.86
CA PRO A 127 1.37 -4.77 19.40
C PRO A 127 1.82 -3.91 20.57
N ASP A 128 1.36 -2.67 20.61
CA ASP A 128 1.58 -1.82 21.78
C ASP A 128 0.68 -2.27 22.95
N GLU A 129 1.17 -2.12 24.18
CA GLU A 129 0.45 -2.54 25.40
C GLU A 129 -0.92 -1.86 25.54
N SER A 130 -1.05 -0.60 25.10
CA SER A 130 -2.34 0.11 25.09
C SER A 130 -3.39 -0.60 24.24
N GLY A 131 -2.96 -1.40 23.25
CA GLY A 131 -3.79 -2.16 22.33
C GLY A 131 -4.40 -1.35 21.19
N SER A 132 -3.98 -0.09 21.04
CA SER A 132 -4.55 0.82 20.04
C SER A 132 -3.71 0.93 18.75
N GLY A 133 -2.53 0.32 18.73
CA GLY A 133 -1.56 0.39 17.63
C GLY A 133 -0.40 -0.60 17.79
N ILE A 134 0.74 -0.26 17.19
CA ILE A 134 1.97 -1.07 17.22
C ILE A 134 3.17 -0.27 17.72
N THR A 135 4.21 -0.95 18.16
CA THR A 135 5.50 -0.40 18.56
C THR A 135 6.65 -1.23 17.98
N ALA A 136 7.86 -0.69 18.01
CA ALA A 136 9.11 -1.34 17.61
C ALA A 136 10.29 -0.51 18.17
N PRO A 137 11.50 -1.08 18.28
CA PRO A 137 12.72 -0.35 18.66
C PRO A 137 13.06 0.86 17.76
N PHE A 138 12.57 0.87 16.52
CA PHE A 138 12.76 1.96 15.56
C PHE A 138 11.59 2.04 14.58
N ASN A 139 11.45 3.18 13.92
CA ASN A 139 10.58 3.39 12.76
C ASN A 139 11.22 4.46 11.86
N ALA A 140 10.65 4.71 10.69
CA ALA A 140 11.06 5.80 9.82
C ALA A 140 11.13 7.13 10.61
N PRO A 141 12.10 8.01 10.29
CA PRO A 141 12.19 9.31 10.92
C PRO A 141 10.86 10.09 10.86
N SER A 142 10.62 10.94 11.86
CA SER A 142 9.43 11.81 11.94
C SER A 142 8.09 11.08 12.14
N GLN A 143 8.07 9.79 12.51
CA GLN A 143 6.83 9.14 12.99
C GLN A 143 6.48 9.52 14.45
N GLY A 144 7.41 10.11 15.21
CA GLY A 144 7.20 10.35 16.64
C GLY A 144 7.17 9.04 17.46
N PRO A 145 6.90 9.13 18.78
CA PRO A 145 6.88 7.95 19.63
C PRO A 145 5.69 7.02 19.30
N PRO A 146 5.81 5.71 19.60
CA PRO A 146 4.68 4.78 19.57
C PRO A 146 3.61 5.14 20.63
N PRO A 147 2.39 4.57 20.56
CA PRO A 147 1.92 3.62 19.55
C PRO A 147 1.74 4.25 18.17
N TRP A 148 2.19 3.55 17.14
CA TRP A 148 1.92 3.93 15.76
C TRP A 148 0.60 3.34 15.27
N ASN A 149 -0.04 4.16 14.48
CA ASN A 149 -1.34 3.94 13.94
C ASN A 149 -1.28 3.03 12.71
N VAL A 150 -1.86 1.81 12.79
CA VAL A 150 -2.09 0.89 11.64
C VAL A 150 -3.38 1.18 10.85
N TYR A 151 -3.30 1.16 9.53
CA TYR A 151 -4.42 1.32 8.61
C TYR A 151 -4.43 0.23 7.55
N ARG A 152 -5.63 -0.21 7.15
CA ARG A 152 -5.88 -1.08 6.01
C ARG A 152 -6.43 -0.29 4.82
N ILE A 153 -5.85 -0.55 3.66
CA ILE A 153 -6.40 -0.43 2.31
C ILE A 153 -7.81 -1.00 2.13
N GLU A 154 -8.91 -0.26 2.07
CA GLU A 154 -10.17 -0.78 1.52
C GLU A 154 -10.21 -0.45 0.01
N PRO A 155 -9.82 -1.37 -0.88
CA PRO A 155 -9.60 -1.04 -2.28
C PRO A 155 -10.92 -0.88 -3.03
N ASN A 156 -11.06 0.23 -3.76
CA ASN A 156 -12.15 0.45 -4.70
C ASN A 156 -11.72 0.07 -6.13
N SER A 157 -10.43 0.27 -6.44
CA SER A 157 -9.88 -0.08 -7.75
C SER A 157 -8.37 -0.23 -7.73
N ALA A 158 -7.85 -0.96 -8.71
CA ALA A 158 -6.43 -1.01 -9.01
C ALA A 158 -6.19 -0.63 -10.49
N THR A 159 -5.11 0.07 -10.78
CA THR A 159 -4.60 0.25 -12.14
C THR A 159 -3.24 -0.40 -12.23
N VAL A 160 -3.04 -1.24 -13.24
CA VAL A 160 -1.78 -1.94 -13.46
C VAL A 160 -1.26 -1.61 -14.84
N VAL A 161 0.01 -1.22 -14.90
CA VAL A 161 0.79 -1.01 -16.12
C VAL A 161 1.84 -2.11 -16.17
N LEU A 162 1.93 -2.87 -17.26
CA LEU A 162 3.04 -3.79 -17.50
C LEU A 162 4.21 -3.04 -18.11
N GLY A 163 5.40 -3.21 -17.53
CA GLY A 163 6.65 -2.57 -17.97
C GLY A 163 7.47 -3.41 -18.95
N THR A 164 6.99 -4.59 -19.35
CA THR A 164 7.66 -5.51 -20.27
C THR A 164 6.80 -5.76 -21.50
N GLU A 165 7.44 -6.04 -22.65
CA GLU A 165 6.73 -6.34 -23.91
C GLU A 165 5.79 -7.54 -23.75
N PRO A 166 4.57 -7.50 -24.34
CA PRO A 166 4.04 -6.47 -25.22
C PRO A 166 3.45 -5.24 -24.51
N GLY A 167 3.56 -5.16 -23.18
CA GLY A 167 2.93 -4.14 -22.35
C GLY A 167 1.51 -4.52 -21.93
N GLY A 168 0.82 -3.59 -21.31
CA GLY A 168 -0.57 -3.77 -20.88
C GLY A 168 -0.98 -2.69 -19.89
N LEU A 169 -2.22 -2.22 -20.01
CA LEU A 169 -2.80 -1.25 -19.10
C LEU A 169 -4.23 -1.65 -18.78
N THR A 170 -4.52 -1.92 -17.51
CA THR A 170 -5.86 -2.37 -17.09
C THR A 170 -6.22 -1.76 -15.76
N ARG A 171 -7.47 -1.31 -15.67
CA ARG A 171 -8.09 -0.90 -14.42
C ARG A 171 -9.07 -1.97 -13.96
N PHE A 172 -8.91 -2.42 -12.72
CA PHE A 172 -9.79 -3.32 -12.01
C PHE A 172 -10.64 -2.49 -11.04
N ARG A 173 -11.95 -2.77 -10.96
CA ARG A 173 -12.84 -2.21 -9.92
C ARG A 173 -13.38 -3.36 -9.07
N PHE A 174 -13.32 -3.23 -7.75
CA PHE A 174 -13.68 -4.28 -6.80
C PHE A 174 -15.13 -4.15 -6.33
#